data_AF-A0A0Q4KAJ4-F1
#
_entry.id   AF-A0A0Q4KAJ4-F1
#
_cell.length_a   1.000
_cell.length_b   1.000
_cell.length_c   1.000
_cell.angle_alpha   90.00
_cell.angle_beta   90.00
_cell.angle_gamma   90.00
#
_symmetry.space_group_name_H-M   'P 1'
#
loop_
_entity.id
_entity.type
_entity.pdbx_description
1 polymer ?
#
loop_
_entity_poly.entity_id
_entity_poly.type
_entity_poly.pdbx_seq_one_letter_code
_entity_poly.pdbx_strand_id
1 'polypeptide(L)'
;MTDSTRSKLTVRTRTGLVEESDDAPLQLAVHDFTLPCRRFLVEHKVAEVGRVSVTAEFLLRLLKITGGIGEDEAAAFFGYDRREMAFVLSEVEQNDFVERFNGRLALTTTGHQLFGPGQDEPAIFEVEQRAVKVGLDLISLAPQERASLTSFEIRLPELPVTDAKLVAGAAEQVPTAFRRYYGELVPRNEPTITARRSLYSIDTVTPKERYSAVVRVGVVSSGLRPSQGEVDLTDWRPDYELSDREPITIAASRMLEKLTVSARADDHEAYDALVTLAPEFLKEYVRRDGLSIERYYRHCYVSRGDVRADRPTVPIIGSLFTQENARRLVDVVGYGLRKMKRPVGAMFWVAPITPMWGGTTILSELLERTLRRIDSENQNLLKRQPIRSVLLSTTRPERWTEEAFSWSCIAEGRVLPGGLELVVAPGAFAAALVHAPIGIQSGLAVPLGFASFDEHVIARATAMLHDKALRWRLDEQLIAELLPSGSENVGERTET
;
A
#
# COMPACT_ATOMS: atom_id res chain seq x y z
N MET A 1 -47.06 -54.78 13.60
CA MET A 1 -46.21 -54.43 12.45
C MET A 1 -46.10 -52.92 12.41
N THR A 2 -45.09 -52.38 13.08
CA THR A 2 -44.79 -50.94 13.15
C THR A 2 -43.49 -50.72 12.40
N ASP A 3 -43.58 -50.25 11.16
CA ASP A 3 -42.42 -50.04 10.32
C ASP A 3 -41.90 -48.61 10.51
N SER A 4 -40.65 -48.54 10.94
CA SER A 4 -39.91 -47.33 11.33
C SER A 4 -39.37 -46.66 10.07
N THR A 5 -39.90 -45.51 9.71
CA THR A 5 -39.38 -44.69 8.61
C THR A 5 -38.04 -44.07 9.04
N ARG A 6 -36.94 -44.67 8.59
CA ARG A 6 -35.58 -44.12 8.76
C ARG A 6 -35.47 -42.75 8.10
N SER A 7 -35.15 -41.75 8.92
CA SER A 7 -34.69 -40.43 8.49
C SER A 7 -33.49 -40.57 7.55
N LYS A 8 -33.63 -40.11 6.30
CA LYS A 8 -32.52 -39.95 5.36
C LYS A 8 -31.61 -38.83 5.88
N LEU A 9 -30.43 -39.21 6.37
CA LEU A 9 -29.30 -38.30 6.60
C LEU A 9 -28.89 -37.69 5.26
N THR A 10 -29.26 -36.43 5.04
CA THR A 10 -28.70 -35.62 3.96
C THR A 10 -27.28 -35.23 4.36
N VAL A 11 -26.29 -35.89 3.76
CA VAL A 11 -24.89 -35.45 3.82
C VAL A 11 -24.82 -34.10 3.11
N ARG A 12 -24.77 -33.00 3.87
CA ARG A 12 -24.37 -31.70 3.34
C ARG A 12 -22.90 -31.82 2.93
N THR A 13 -22.66 -31.90 1.63
CA THR A 13 -21.34 -31.69 1.04
C THR A 13 -20.86 -30.29 1.44
N ARG A 14 -20.01 -30.20 2.47
CA ARG A 14 -19.31 -28.97 2.87
C ARG A 14 -18.28 -28.64 1.79
N THR A 15 -18.65 -27.80 0.82
CA THR A 15 -17.80 -27.37 -0.30
C THR A 15 -16.98 -26.12 0.05
N GLY A 16 -16.34 -26.09 1.22
CA GLY A 16 -15.53 -24.97 1.70
C GLY A 16 -14.53 -25.38 2.79
N LEU A 17 -13.37 -24.71 2.85
CA LEU A 17 -12.35 -24.96 3.89
C LEU A 17 -12.83 -24.52 5.29
N VAL A 18 -13.73 -23.54 5.35
CA VAL A 18 -14.42 -23.02 6.55
C VAL A 18 -15.94 -23.09 6.36
N GLU A 19 -16.70 -22.89 7.44
CA GLU A 19 -18.16 -22.71 7.31
C GLU A 19 -18.47 -21.34 6.69
N GLU A 20 -19.51 -21.25 5.85
CA GLU A 20 -19.94 -19.97 5.26
C GLU A 20 -20.29 -18.90 6.30
N SER A 21 -20.77 -19.31 7.49
CA SER A 21 -21.06 -18.39 8.60
C SER A 21 -19.82 -17.73 9.20
N ASP A 22 -18.67 -18.38 9.03
CA ASP A 22 -17.40 -17.94 9.62
C ASP A 22 -16.54 -17.22 8.58
N ASP A 23 -16.97 -17.18 7.32
CA ASP A 23 -16.21 -16.57 6.22
C ASP A 23 -16.17 -15.04 6.32
N ALA A 24 -14.97 -14.51 6.15
CA ALA A 24 -14.59 -13.12 6.36
C ALA A 24 -13.32 -12.78 5.55
N PRO A 25 -13.05 -11.50 5.30
CA PRO A 25 -11.80 -11.08 4.69
C PRO A 25 -10.59 -11.58 5.47
N LEU A 26 -9.61 -12.09 4.72
CA LEU A 26 -8.31 -12.56 5.20
C LEU A 26 -7.22 -11.79 4.46
N GLN A 27 -6.47 -10.96 5.17
CA GLN A 27 -5.28 -10.34 4.62
C GLN A 27 -4.18 -11.41 4.49
N LEU A 28 -3.82 -11.77 3.27
CA LEU A 28 -2.79 -12.78 2.98
C LEU A 28 -1.39 -12.18 2.97
N ALA A 29 -1.25 -11.00 2.37
CA ALA A 29 0.03 -10.36 2.17
C ALA A 29 -0.14 -8.84 2.01
N VAL A 30 0.98 -8.14 2.14
CA VAL A 30 1.11 -6.72 1.82
C VAL A 30 2.36 -6.56 0.97
N HIS A 31 2.24 -5.83 -0.14
CA HIS A 31 3.33 -5.54 -1.05
C HIS A 31 3.39 -4.04 -1.31
N ASP A 32 4.59 -3.46 -1.31
CA ASP A 32 4.81 -2.09 -1.69
C ASP A 32 5.47 -2.04 -3.07
N PHE A 33 4.99 -1.16 -3.93
CA PHE A 33 5.52 -0.93 -5.27
C PHE A 33 5.89 0.55 -5.44
N THR A 34 6.86 0.82 -6.32
CA THR A 34 7.09 2.19 -6.76
C THR A 34 6.07 2.60 -7.81
N LEU A 35 5.52 3.80 -7.67
CA LEU A 35 4.60 4.43 -8.62
C LEU A 35 5.38 5.43 -9.47
N PRO A 36 5.46 5.24 -10.80
CA PRO A 36 6.16 6.18 -11.66
C PRO A 36 5.42 7.52 -11.67
N CYS A 37 6.12 8.61 -11.35
CA CYS A 37 5.54 9.94 -11.29
C CYS A 37 6.40 10.96 -12.05
N ARG A 38 5.81 12.12 -12.37
CA ARG A 38 6.54 13.23 -12.99
C ARG A 38 6.02 14.58 -12.53
N ARG A 39 6.93 15.55 -12.40
CA ARG A 39 6.59 16.95 -12.19
C ARG A 39 6.36 17.64 -13.53
N PHE A 40 5.35 18.50 -13.57
CA PHE A 40 5.01 19.34 -14.71
C PHE A 40 4.93 20.78 -14.26
N LEU A 41 5.45 21.70 -15.07
CA LEU A 41 5.18 23.13 -14.95
C LEU A 41 3.98 23.46 -15.84
N VAL A 42 2.90 23.94 -15.24
CA VAL A 42 1.66 24.30 -15.95
C VAL A 42 1.47 25.81 -15.89
N GLU A 43 1.59 26.45 -17.05
CA GLU A 43 1.26 27.85 -17.26
C GLU A 43 -0.23 27.94 -17.62
N HIS A 44 -0.98 28.70 -16.83
CA HIS A 44 -2.42 28.80 -16.95
C HIS A 44 -2.90 30.19 -16.60
N LYS A 45 -4.10 30.52 -17.06
CA LYS A 45 -4.77 31.78 -16.76
C LYS A 45 -5.93 31.52 -15.82
N VAL A 46 -6.09 32.40 -14.85
CA VAL A 46 -7.18 32.35 -13.89
C VAL A 46 -8.02 33.59 -14.12
N ALA A 47 -9.33 33.41 -14.29
CA ALA A 47 -10.27 34.50 -14.27
C ALA A 47 -10.73 34.69 -12.83
N GLU A 48 -10.58 35.90 -12.31
CA GLU A 48 -11.39 36.32 -11.17
C GLU A 48 -12.81 36.49 -11.69
N VAL A 49 -13.76 35.67 -11.22
CA VAL A 49 -15.16 35.78 -11.62
C VAL A 49 -15.58 37.24 -11.40
N GLY A 50 -15.90 37.90 -12.51
CA GLY A 50 -16.16 39.32 -12.59
C GLY A 50 -17.28 39.75 -11.66
N ARG A 51 -17.29 41.04 -11.33
CA ARG A 51 -18.33 41.69 -10.51
C ARG A 51 -19.73 41.71 -11.15
N VAL A 52 -19.94 40.98 -12.25
CA VAL A 52 -21.11 41.07 -13.13
C VAL A 52 -21.48 39.71 -13.72
N SER A 53 -22.78 39.43 -13.80
CA SER A 53 -23.35 38.21 -14.38
C SER A 53 -23.15 38.13 -15.91
N VAL A 54 -23.24 36.92 -16.46
CA VAL A 54 -23.21 36.68 -17.91
C VAL A 54 -24.28 37.49 -18.64
N THR A 55 -25.47 37.60 -18.04
CA THR A 55 -26.57 38.39 -18.60
C THR A 55 -26.25 39.88 -18.66
N ALA A 56 -25.63 40.42 -17.61
CA ALA A 56 -25.14 41.78 -17.59
C ALA A 56 -24.06 42.01 -18.66
N GLU A 57 -23.17 41.04 -18.89
CA GLU A 57 -22.19 41.10 -19.98
C GLU A 57 -22.85 41.25 -21.35
N PHE A 58 -23.86 40.41 -21.65
CA PHE A 58 -24.60 40.49 -22.91
C PHE A 58 -25.33 41.83 -23.06
N LEU A 59 -25.88 42.39 -21.98
CA LEU A 59 -26.47 43.71 -22.00
C LEU A 59 -25.42 44.78 -22.35
N LEU A 60 -24.23 44.73 -21.76
CA LEU A 60 -23.14 45.66 -22.09
C LEU A 60 -22.74 45.56 -23.58
N ARG A 61 -22.62 44.34 -24.12
CA ARG A 61 -22.35 44.11 -25.55
C ARG A 61 -23.47 44.69 -26.43
N LEU A 62 -24.73 44.47 -26.07
CA LEU A 62 -25.88 45.00 -26.80
C LEU A 62 -25.87 46.55 -26.82
N LEU A 63 -25.61 47.18 -25.68
CA LEU A 63 -25.52 48.63 -25.57
C LEU A 63 -24.34 49.20 -26.35
N LYS A 64 -23.20 48.49 -26.38
CA LYS A 64 -22.03 48.87 -27.20
C LYS A 64 -22.35 48.89 -28.69
N ILE A 65 -23.07 47.88 -29.18
CA ILE A 65 -23.44 47.74 -30.60
C ILE A 65 -24.50 48.76 -31.00
N THR A 66 -25.50 48.97 -30.15
CA THR A 66 -26.67 49.80 -30.47
C THR A 66 -26.45 51.30 -30.19
N GLY A 67 -25.46 51.65 -29.37
CA GLY A 67 -25.28 53.00 -28.85
C GLY A 67 -26.35 53.41 -27.82
N GLY A 68 -27.24 52.47 -27.45
CA GLY A 68 -28.29 52.63 -26.44
C GLY A 68 -29.67 52.21 -26.94
N ILE A 69 -30.53 51.72 -26.04
CA ILE A 69 -31.85 51.14 -26.36
C ILE A 69 -32.89 51.47 -25.29
N GLY A 70 -34.17 51.33 -25.59
CA GLY A 70 -35.22 51.40 -24.57
C GLY A 70 -35.18 50.21 -23.60
N GLU A 71 -35.62 50.41 -22.36
CA GLU A 71 -35.65 49.34 -21.34
C GLU A 71 -36.61 48.21 -21.73
N ASP A 72 -37.79 48.54 -22.27
CA ASP A 72 -38.76 47.54 -22.76
C ASP A 72 -38.21 46.79 -24.00
N GLU A 73 -37.37 47.43 -24.82
CA GLU A 73 -36.70 46.78 -25.97
C GLU A 73 -35.59 45.83 -25.52
N ALA A 74 -34.82 46.22 -24.50
CA ALA A 74 -33.82 45.36 -23.87
C ALA A 74 -34.49 44.12 -23.26
N ALA A 75 -35.57 44.32 -22.49
CA ALA A 75 -36.34 43.22 -21.91
C ALA A 75 -36.87 42.27 -23.00
N ALA A 76 -37.42 42.80 -24.10
CA ALA A 76 -37.87 42.00 -25.22
C ALA A 76 -36.73 41.23 -25.92
N PHE A 77 -35.54 41.81 -26.05
CA PHE A 77 -34.38 41.13 -26.62
C PHE A 77 -33.95 39.91 -25.78
N PHE A 78 -33.95 40.05 -24.45
CA PHE A 78 -33.60 38.96 -23.54
C PHE A 78 -34.77 37.99 -23.25
N GLY A 79 -35.98 38.31 -23.69
CA GLY A 79 -37.18 37.54 -23.39
C GLY A 79 -37.58 37.62 -21.91
N TYR A 80 -37.19 38.68 -21.22
CA TYR A 80 -37.43 38.89 -19.81
C TYR A 80 -38.67 39.72 -19.54
N ASP A 81 -39.32 39.44 -18.40
CA ASP A 81 -40.29 40.37 -17.84
C ASP A 81 -39.61 41.57 -17.17
N ARG A 82 -40.40 42.59 -16.78
CA ARG A 82 -39.86 43.81 -16.15
C ARG A 82 -39.11 43.53 -14.85
N ARG A 83 -39.51 42.51 -14.09
CA ARG A 83 -38.90 42.19 -12.81
C ARG A 83 -37.55 41.52 -13.02
N GLU A 84 -37.44 40.61 -13.98
CA GLU A 84 -36.20 39.96 -14.39
C GLU A 84 -35.21 40.97 -14.96
N MET A 85 -35.66 41.86 -15.84
CA MET A 85 -34.80 42.92 -16.40
C MET A 85 -34.30 43.88 -15.31
N ALA A 86 -35.12 44.21 -14.32
CA ALA A 86 -34.72 45.07 -13.20
C ALA A 86 -33.56 44.47 -12.38
N PHE A 87 -33.45 43.15 -12.24
CA PHE A 87 -32.31 42.52 -11.56
C PHE A 87 -31.01 42.71 -12.33
N VAL A 88 -31.03 42.51 -13.64
CA VAL A 88 -29.86 42.71 -14.52
C VAL A 88 -29.43 44.18 -14.51
N LEU A 89 -30.40 45.10 -14.61
CA LEU A 89 -30.14 46.54 -14.58
C LEU A 89 -29.57 46.98 -13.25
N SER A 90 -30.13 46.51 -12.13
CA SER A 90 -29.60 46.81 -10.80
C SER A 90 -28.13 46.43 -10.67
N GLU A 91 -27.70 45.32 -11.27
CA GLU A 91 -26.31 44.87 -11.20
C GLU A 91 -25.36 45.78 -12.01
N VAL A 92 -25.72 46.14 -13.25
CA VAL A 92 -24.87 47.01 -14.10
C VAL A 92 -24.89 48.47 -13.65
N GLU A 93 -25.99 48.93 -13.04
CA GLU A 93 -26.13 50.27 -12.48
C GLU A 93 -25.34 50.40 -11.17
N GLN A 94 -25.37 49.39 -10.30
CA GLN A 94 -24.56 49.37 -9.07
C GLN A 94 -23.06 49.45 -9.35
N ASN A 95 -22.62 48.90 -10.48
CA ASN A 95 -21.23 48.94 -10.91
C ASN A 95 -20.90 50.15 -11.81
N ASP A 96 -21.83 51.11 -11.98
CA ASP A 96 -21.67 52.31 -12.81
C ASP A 96 -21.33 52.00 -14.28
N PHE A 97 -21.79 50.88 -14.84
CA PHE A 97 -21.51 50.53 -16.24
C PHE A 97 -22.58 51.04 -17.22
N VAL A 98 -23.81 51.17 -16.74
CA VAL A 98 -24.97 51.58 -17.55
C VAL A 98 -25.69 52.71 -16.83
N GLU A 99 -26.12 53.70 -17.59
CA GLU A 99 -26.96 54.80 -17.11
C GLU A 99 -28.25 54.92 -17.93
N ARG A 100 -29.25 55.57 -17.34
CA ARG A 100 -30.48 55.98 -18.04
C ARG A 100 -30.33 57.41 -18.52
N PHE A 101 -30.23 57.59 -19.84
CA PHE A 101 -30.16 58.89 -20.49
C PHE A 101 -31.30 59.04 -21.49
N ASN A 102 -32.14 60.07 -21.33
CA ASN A 102 -33.30 60.35 -22.20
C ASN A 102 -34.25 59.15 -22.39
N GLY A 103 -34.50 58.37 -21.33
CA GLY A 103 -35.37 57.20 -21.37
C GLY A 103 -34.79 55.98 -22.09
N ARG A 104 -33.48 56.01 -22.40
CA ARG A 104 -32.73 54.90 -22.98
C ARG A 104 -31.62 54.47 -22.05
N LEU A 105 -31.28 53.20 -22.09
CA LEU A 105 -30.10 52.63 -21.48
C LEU A 105 -28.89 52.96 -22.38
N ALA A 106 -27.81 53.44 -21.80
CA ALA A 106 -26.55 53.70 -22.49
C ALA A 106 -25.36 53.31 -21.59
N LEU A 107 -24.21 53.03 -22.21
CA LEU A 107 -22.98 52.81 -21.45
C LEU A 107 -22.49 54.13 -20.85
N THR A 108 -22.08 54.11 -19.59
CA THR A 108 -21.38 55.24 -18.97
C THR A 108 -19.94 55.34 -19.53
N THR A 109 -19.19 56.35 -19.08
CA THR A 109 -17.73 56.41 -19.34
C THR A 109 -17.01 55.18 -18.79
N THR A 110 -17.36 54.73 -17.57
CA THR A 110 -16.82 53.53 -16.93
C THR A 110 -17.20 52.27 -17.72
N GLY A 111 -18.45 52.15 -18.16
CA GLY A 111 -18.92 51.04 -18.99
C GLY A 111 -18.22 50.97 -20.34
N HIS A 112 -17.91 52.11 -20.96
CA HIS A 112 -17.12 52.16 -22.19
C HIS A 112 -15.67 51.73 -22.00
N GLN A 113 -15.06 52.03 -20.85
CA GLN A 113 -13.68 51.62 -20.52
C GLN A 113 -13.52 50.11 -20.35
N LEU A 114 -14.61 49.37 -20.12
CA LEU A 114 -14.57 47.91 -20.14
C LEU A 114 -14.17 47.37 -21.53
N PHE A 115 -14.44 48.10 -22.60
CA PHE A 115 -14.12 47.67 -23.96
C PHE A 115 -12.75 48.22 -24.37
N GLY A 116 -11.80 47.33 -24.64
CA GLY A 116 -10.50 47.72 -25.21
C GLY A 116 -10.66 48.39 -26.59
N PRO A 117 -9.64 49.12 -27.09
CA PRO A 117 -9.69 49.75 -28.41
C PRO A 117 -9.97 48.72 -29.52
N GLY A 118 -11.11 48.84 -30.20
CA GLY A 118 -11.53 47.94 -31.27
C GLY A 118 -12.01 46.55 -30.78
N GLN A 119 -12.29 46.39 -29.50
CA GLN A 119 -12.84 45.15 -28.93
C GLN A 119 -14.35 45.27 -28.72
N ASP A 120 -15.08 44.21 -29.08
CA ASP A 120 -16.54 44.09 -28.85
C ASP A 120 -16.87 43.32 -27.56
N GLU A 121 -15.86 42.78 -26.87
CA GLU A 121 -16.01 42.05 -25.61
C GLU A 121 -15.54 42.91 -24.43
N PRO A 122 -16.36 43.08 -23.38
CA PRO A 122 -15.97 43.86 -22.21
C PRO A 122 -15.03 43.05 -21.31
N ALA A 123 -13.96 43.68 -20.83
CA ALA A 123 -13.01 43.13 -19.86
C ALA A 123 -13.61 43.14 -18.44
N ILE A 124 -14.64 42.31 -18.22
CA ILE A 124 -15.32 42.17 -16.93
C ILE A 124 -14.67 41.13 -15.99
N PHE A 125 -13.69 40.38 -16.49
CA PHE A 125 -12.88 39.42 -15.72
C PHE A 125 -11.43 39.90 -15.71
N GLU A 126 -10.81 40.01 -14.53
CA GLU A 126 -9.36 40.16 -14.46
C GLU A 126 -8.73 38.79 -14.71
N VAL A 127 -7.99 38.67 -15.82
CA VAL A 127 -7.31 37.43 -16.21
C VAL A 127 -5.87 37.52 -15.76
N GLU A 128 -5.52 36.76 -14.73
CA GLU A 128 -4.17 36.68 -14.19
C GLU A 128 -3.44 35.47 -14.79
N GLN A 129 -2.22 35.67 -15.30
CA GLN A 129 -1.37 34.56 -15.74
C GLN A 129 -0.58 34.00 -14.55
N ARG A 130 -0.64 32.69 -14.36
CA ARG A 130 0.03 31.97 -13.28
C ARG A 130 0.78 30.75 -13.81
N ALA A 131 1.78 30.33 -13.04
CA ALA A 131 2.49 29.08 -13.28
C ALA A 131 2.56 28.28 -11.99
N VAL A 132 2.29 26.97 -12.08
CA VAL A 132 2.34 26.06 -10.93
C VAL A 132 3.11 24.79 -11.28
N LYS A 133 3.88 24.27 -10.32
CA LYS A 133 4.54 22.97 -10.44
C LYS A 133 3.65 21.91 -9.79
N VAL A 134 3.17 20.97 -10.58
CA VAL A 134 2.31 19.88 -10.13
C VAL A 134 2.98 18.54 -10.31
N GLY A 135 2.84 17.65 -9.33
CA GLY A 135 3.26 16.26 -9.45
C GLY A 135 2.05 15.41 -9.83
N LEU A 136 2.22 14.55 -10.83
CA LEU A 136 1.20 13.59 -11.25
C LEU A 136 1.81 12.19 -11.31
N ASP A 137 1.05 11.16 -10.96
CA ASP A 137 1.42 9.80 -11.29
C ASP A 137 1.25 9.53 -12.79
N LEU A 138 2.07 8.64 -13.35
CA LEU A 138 2.12 8.38 -14.79
C LEU A 138 1.19 7.23 -15.23
N ILE A 139 0.33 6.73 -14.34
CA ILE A 139 -0.60 5.63 -14.64
C ILE A 139 -2.04 6.16 -14.78
N SER A 140 -2.48 6.96 -13.81
CA SER A 140 -3.81 7.58 -13.74
C SER A 140 -3.80 9.09 -13.97
N LEU A 141 -2.63 9.74 -14.01
CA LEU A 141 -2.48 11.20 -14.10
C LEU A 141 -3.19 11.95 -12.97
N ALA A 142 -3.33 11.33 -11.80
CA ALA A 142 -3.88 11.96 -10.61
C ALA A 142 -2.76 12.68 -9.82
N PRO A 143 -3.11 13.68 -8.98
CA PRO A 143 -2.17 14.41 -8.15
C PRO A 143 -1.33 13.47 -7.29
N GLN A 144 -0.01 13.59 -7.37
CA GLN A 144 0.88 12.83 -6.50
C GLN A 144 1.98 13.75 -6.01
N GLU A 145 2.24 13.70 -4.72
CA GLU A 145 3.34 14.45 -4.14
C GLU A 145 4.64 13.65 -4.18
N ARG A 146 5.76 14.37 -4.27
CA ARG A 146 7.08 13.78 -4.18
C ARG A 146 7.44 13.56 -2.71
N ALA A 147 7.51 12.30 -2.31
CA ALA A 147 8.12 11.90 -1.05
C ALA A 147 9.62 11.61 -1.23
N SER A 148 10.39 11.73 -0.14
CA SER A 148 11.73 11.15 -0.07
C SER A 148 11.61 9.65 0.14
N LEU A 149 12.26 8.85 -0.71
CA LEU A 149 12.30 7.40 -0.57
C LEU A 149 13.57 6.98 0.16
N THR A 150 13.43 5.99 1.03
CA THR A 150 14.53 5.25 1.67
C THR A 150 15.30 4.40 0.65
N SER A 151 16.49 3.93 1.02
CA SER A 151 17.28 3.02 0.17
C SER A 151 16.54 1.72 -0.15
N PHE A 152 15.73 1.22 0.80
CA PHE A 152 14.86 0.06 0.61
C PHE A 152 13.77 0.35 -0.43
N GLU A 153 13.02 1.45 -0.29
CA GLU A 153 11.90 1.79 -1.18
C GLU A 153 12.35 2.02 -2.63
N ILE A 154 13.52 2.60 -2.85
CA ILE A 154 14.08 2.82 -4.20
C ILE A 154 14.33 1.48 -4.93
N ARG A 155 14.52 0.38 -4.20
CA ARG A 155 14.79 -0.95 -4.77
C ARG A 155 13.53 -1.77 -5.01
N LEU A 156 12.36 -1.31 -4.56
CA LEU A 156 11.08 -1.97 -4.81
C LEU A 156 10.73 -1.94 -6.31
N PRO A 157 10.01 -2.96 -6.82
CA PRO A 157 9.60 -2.99 -8.21
C PRO A 157 8.59 -1.89 -8.53
N GLU A 158 8.66 -1.39 -9.75
CA GLU A 158 7.75 -0.37 -10.26
C GLU A 158 6.43 -0.99 -10.76
N LEU A 159 5.31 -0.33 -10.50
CA LEU A 159 4.03 -0.70 -11.09
C LEU A 159 4.08 -0.58 -12.61
N PRO A 160 3.57 -1.57 -13.35
CA PRO A 160 3.65 -1.56 -14.80
C PRO A 160 2.75 -0.45 -15.37
N VAL A 161 3.35 0.41 -16.18
CA VAL A 161 2.59 1.33 -17.03
C VAL A 161 1.84 0.51 -18.08
N THR A 162 0.51 0.53 -18.01
CA THR A 162 -0.35 -0.26 -18.88
C THR A 162 -0.55 0.36 -20.27
N ASP A 163 -0.41 1.69 -20.39
CA ASP A 163 -0.49 2.41 -21.65
C ASP A 163 0.79 3.23 -21.90
N ALA A 164 1.70 2.67 -22.71
CA ALA A 164 2.94 3.34 -23.07
C ALA A 164 2.71 4.64 -23.88
N LYS A 165 1.59 4.75 -24.60
CA LYS A 165 1.23 5.98 -25.33
C LYS A 165 0.82 7.08 -24.36
N LEU A 166 0.11 6.73 -23.28
CA LEU A 166 -0.24 7.67 -22.21
C LEU A 166 1.01 8.26 -21.55
N VAL A 167 2.06 7.46 -21.33
CA VAL A 167 3.31 7.98 -20.74
C VAL A 167 4.16 8.77 -21.74
N ALA A 168 4.23 8.34 -23.00
CA ALA A 168 4.95 9.06 -24.05
C ALA A 168 4.29 10.42 -24.37
N GLY A 169 2.96 10.46 -24.37
CA GLY A 169 2.13 11.65 -24.61
C GLY A 169 1.56 12.29 -23.34
N ALA A 170 2.12 11.99 -22.15
CA ALA A 170 1.53 12.42 -20.87
C ALA A 170 1.28 13.94 -20.84
N ALA A 171 2.21 14.74 -21.36
CA ALA A 171 2.09 16.20 -21.43
C ALA A 171 0.86 16.68 -22.23
N GLU A 172 0.38 15.90 -23.22
CA GLU A 172 -0.83 16.21 -23.99
C GLU A 172 -2.11 15.96 -23.18
N GLN A 173 -2.05 15.03 -22.22
CA GLN A 173 -3.17 14.66 -21.36
C GLN A 173 -3.20 15.44 -20.03
N VAL A 174 -2.05 15.97 -19.59
CA VAL A 174 -1.95 16.81 -18.38
C VAL A 174 -2.95 17.97 -18.37
N PRO A 175 -3.23 18.71 -19.47
CA PRO A 175 -4.26 19.75 -19.44
C PRO A 175 -5.63 19.25 -18.96
N THR A 176 -6.05 18.05 -19.36
CA THR A 176 -7.32 17.45 -18.93
C THR A 176 -7.27 17.09 -17.44
N ALA A 177 -6.19 16.45 -16.99
CA ALA A 177 -5.99 16.14 -15.58
C ALA A 177 -5.93 17.40 -14.72
N PHE A 178 -5.20 18.43 -15.16
CA PHE A 178 -5.06 19.70 -14.45
C PHE A 178 -6.40 20.42 -14.31
N ARG A 179 -7.28 20.40 -15.34
CA ARG A 179 -8.65 20.91 -15.23
C ARG A 179 -9.45 20.15 -14.18
N ARG A 180 -9.38 18.82 -14.20
CA ARG A 180 -10.11 17.95 -13.26
C ARG A 180 -9.71 18.22 -11.81
N TYR A 181 -8.41 18.27 -11.54
CA TYR A 181 -7.86 18.39 -10.18
C TYR A 181 -7.44 19.82 -9.81
N TYR A 182 -7.92 20.84 -10.53
CA TYR A 182 -7.46 22.22 -10.36
C TYR A 182 -7.58 22.70 -8.90
N GLY A 183 -8.69 22.38 -8.23
CA GLY A 183 -8.95 22.78 -6.85
C GLY A 183 -8.02 22.12 -5.82
N GLU A 184 -7.47 20.94 -6.12
CA GLU A 184 -6.51 20.24 -5.27
C GLU A 184 -5.08 20.70 -5.56
N LEU A 185 -4.75 20.90 -6.83
CA LEU A 185 -3.41 21.26 -7.31
C LEU A 185 -3.04 22.73 -7.05
N VAL A 186 -4.04 23.60 -6.97
CA VAL A 186 -3.85 25.04 -6.71
C VAL A 186 -4.61 25.40 -5.42
N PRO A 187 -3.95 25.27 -4.25
CA PRO A 187 -4.60 25.58 -2.97
C PRO A 187 -5.04 27.06 -2.91
N ARG A 188 -6.21 27.29 -2.31
CA ARG A 188 -6.79 28.61 -2.04
C ARG A 188 -6.08 29.30 -0.86
N ASN A 189 -4.78 29.50 -0.97
CA ASN A 189 -4.02 30.18 0.07
C ASN A 189 -4.10 31.70 -0.11
N GLU A 190 -5.26 32.28 0.19
CA GLU A 190 -5.39 33.72 0.44
C GLU A 190 -6.67 33.96 1.29
N PRO A 191 -6.56 34.26 2.60
CA PRO A 191 -7.70 34.49 3.50
C PRO A 191 -8.54 35.72 3.16
N THR A 192 -8.08 36.56 2.22
CA THR A 192 -8.59 37.91 1.96
C THR A 192 -9.39 38.05 0.66
N ILE A 193 -9.51 36.99 -0.15
CA ILE A 193 -10.13 37.09 -1.48
C ILE A 193 -11.42 36.28 -1.52
N THR A 194 -12.53 37.00 -1.35
CA THR A 194 -13.91 36.54 -1.49
C THR A 194 -14.27 36.14 -2.93
N ALA A 195 -13.41 36.45 -3.90
CA ALA A 195 -13.68 36.18 -5.30
C ALA A 195 -13.42 34.70 -5.65
N ARG A 196 -14.43 34.05 -6.21
CA ARG A 196 -14.30 32.71 -6.81
C ARG A 196 -13.39 32.84 -8.03
N ARG A 197 -12.12 32.48 -7.87
CA ARG A 197 -11.17 32.32 -8.98
C ARG A 197 -11.44 31.01 -9.71
N SER A 198 -11.58 31.05 -11.03
CA SER A 198 -11.79 29.87 -11.88
C SER A 198 -10.72 29.77 -12.95
N LEU A 199 -10.30 28.55 -13.27
CA LEU A 199 -9.37 28.27 -14.37
C LEU A 199 -9.98 28.76 -15.71
N TYR A 200 -9.31 29.70 -16.38
CA TYR A 200 -9.73 30.27 -17.66
C TYR A 200 -9.16 29.49 -18.85
N SER A 201 -7.82 29.38 -18.91
CA SER A 201 -7.13 28.64 -19.96
C SER A 201 -5.87 27.96 -19.43
N ILE A 202 -5.39 26.96 -20.16
CA ILE A 202 -4.08 26.35 -19.94
C ILE A 202 -3.26 26.69 -21.19
N ASP A 203 -2.14 27.37 -21.00
CA ASP A 203 -1.33 27.90 -22.09
C ASP A 203 -0.26 26.87 -22.49
N THR A 204 0.55 26.45 -21.50
CA THR A 204 1.70 25.57 -21.74
C THR A 204 1.80 24.52 -20.64
N VAL A 205 2.14 23.30 -21.02
CA VAL A 205 2.57 22.24 -20.09
C VAL A 205 3.99 21.82 -20.44
N THR A 206 4.91 22.01 -19.49
CA THR A 206 6.30 21.59 -19.66
C THR A 206 6.65 20.46 -18.69
N PRO A 207 7.03 19.28 -19.19
CA PRO A 207 7.47 18.20 -18.32
C PRO A 207 8.83 18.51 -17.68
N LYS A 208 8.99 18.14 -16.41
CA LYS A 208 10.22 18.34 -15.62
C LYS A 208 10.76 17.00 -15.12
N GLU A 209 11.24 16.94 -13.88
CA GLU A 209 11.86 15.76 -13.29
C GLU A 209 10.87 14.61 -13.06
N ARG A 210 11.35 13.38 -13.25
CA ARG A 210 10.67 12.16 -12.80
C ARG A 210 11.00 11.90 -11.33
N TYR A 211 10.07 11.25 -10.64
CA TYR A 211 10.27 10.76 -9.28
C TYR A 211 9.34 9.57 -9.07
N SER A 212 9.49 8.88 -7.95
CA SER A 212 8.62 7.76 -7.59
C SER A 212 7.92 8.06 -6.27
N ALA A 213 6.71 7.53 -6.13
CA ALA A 213 6.01 7.40 -4.85
C ALA A 213 5.88 5.92 -4.50
N VAL A 214 5.43 5.59 -3.29
CA VAL A 214 5.13 4.21 -2.88
C VAL A 214 3.63 3.99 -2.89
N VAL A 215 3.22 2.85 -3.46
CA VAL A 215 1.85 2.34 -3.41
C VAL A 215 1.86 1.07 -2.57
N ARG A 216 1.10 1.08 -1.48
CA ARG A 216 0.87 -0.11 -0.67
C ARG A 216 -0.32 -0.89 -1.21
N VAL A 217 -0.10 -2.18 -1.44
CA VAL A 217 -1.07 -3.12 -1.98
C VAL A 217 -1.30 -4.23 -0.97
N GLY A 218 -2.47 -4.24 -0.34
CA GLY A 218 -2.98 -5.39 0.38
C GLY A 218 -3.44 -6.47 -0.59
N VAL A 219 -3.25 -7.72 -0.19
CA VAL A 219 -3.82 -8.89 -0.88
C VAL A 219 -4.81 -9.53 0.06
N VAL A 220 -6.09 -9.42 -0.28
CA VAL A 220 -7.20 -9.88 0.56
C VAL A 220 -7.87 -11.09 -0.09
N SER A 221 -8.15 -12.11 0.70
CA SER A 221 -8.80 -13.34 0.28
C SER A 221 -9.96 -13.66 1.24
N SER A 222 -10.54 -14.85 1.09
CA SER A 222 -11.59 -15.40 1.96
C SER A 222 -11.14 -16.67 2.66
N GLY A 223 -11.85 -17.04 3.71
CA GLY A 223 -11.70 -18.33 4.39
C GLY A 223 -12.04 -19.51 3.48
N LEU A 224 -12.99 -19.32 2.57
CA LEU A 224 -13.43 -20.36 1.64
C LEU A 224 -12.44 -20.58 0.49
N ARG A 225 -11.76 -19.52 0.02
CA ARG A 225 -10.87 -19.56 -1.15
C ARG A 225 -9.52 -18.88 -0.87
N PRO A 226 -8.73 -19.38 0.09
CA PRO A 226 -7.53 -18.68 0.57
C PRO A 226 -6.44 -18.49 -0.46
N SER A 227 -6.40 -19.29 -1.53
CA SER A 227 -5.41 -19.12 -2.61
C SER A 227 -5.90 -18.22 -3.76
N GLN A 228 -7.10 -17.62 -3.63
CA GLN A 228 -7.63 -16.62 -4.55
C GLN A 228 -7.75 -15.29 -3.81
N GLY A 229 -7.05 -14.27 -4.27
CA GLY A 229 -7.02 -12.97 -3.62
C GLY A 229 -7.29 -11.84 -4.59
N GLU A 230 -7.71 -10.72 -4.02
CA GLU A 230 -7.99 -9.47 -4.71
C GLU A 230 -7.07 -8.38 -4.15
N VAL A 231 -6.85 -7.36 -4.97
CA VAL A 231 -6.06 -6.18 -4.61
C VAL A 231 -6.90 -5.29 -3.70
N ASP A 232 -6.29 -4.86 -2.60
CA ASP A 232 -6.83 -3.87 -1.69
C ASP A 232 -5.85 -2.69 -1.59
N LEU A 233 -6.33 -1.48 -1.92
CA LEU A 233 -5.55 -0.24 -1.89
C LEU A 233 -5.98 0.70 -0.77
N THR A 234 -6.87 0.26 0.13
CA THR A 234 -7.44 1.12 1.19
C THR A 234 -6.40 1.59 2.20
N ASP A 235 -5.33 0.81 2.42
CA ASP A 235 -4.16 1.21 3.21
C ASP A 235 -3.30 2.31 2.54
N TRP A 236 -3.45 2.51 1.23
CA TRP A 236 -2.73 3.54 0.48
C TRP A 236 -3.54 4.83 0.40
N ARG A 237 -4.81 4.74 -0.02
CA ARG A 237 -5.70 5.89 -0.25
C ARG A 237 -7.16 5.54 0.09
N PRO A 238 -7.99 6.52 0.48
CA PRO A 238 -9.41 6.30 0.71
C PRO A 238 -10.17 6.08 -0.61
N ASP A 239 -11.32 5.41 -0.53
CA ASP A 239 -12.13 4.97 -1.68
C ASP A 239 -12.46 6.08 -2.69
N TYR A 240 -12.73 7.30 -2.21
CA TYR A 240 -13.06 8.44 -3.08
C TYR A 240 -11.86 8.93 -3.91
N GLU A 241 -10.62 8.69 -3.49
CA GLU A 241 -9.43 8.94 -4.32
C GLU A 241 -9.14 7.74 -5.24
N LEU A 242 -9.49 6.54 -4.81
CA LEU A 242 -9.27 5.32 -5.59
C LEU A 242 -10.18 5.24 -6.82
N SER A 243 -11.39 5.80 -6.77
CA SER A 243 -12.27 5.92 -7.95
C SER A 243 -11.61 6.69 -9.10
N ASP A 244 -10.74 7.63 -8.77
CA ASP A 244 -10.01 8.47 -9.71
C ASP A 244 -8.70 7.80 -10.20
N ARG A 245 -8.39 6.60 -9.68
CA ARG A 245 -7.14 5.86 -9.87
C ARG A 245 -7.35 4.41 -10.29
N GLU A 246 -8.50 4.07 -10.89
CA GLU A 246 -8.79 2.72 -11.41
C GLU A 246 -7.62 2.10 -12.24
N PRO A 247 -6.89 2.85 -13.10
CA PRO A 247 -5.73 2.30 -13.80
C PRO A 247 -4.61 1.76 -12.89
N ILE A 248 -4.44 2.32 -11.68
CA ILE A 248 -3.49 1.82 -10.68
C ILE A 248 -3.97 0.50 -10.08
N THR A 249 -5.27 0.37 -9.78
CA THR A 249 -5.87 -0.90 -9.33
C THR A 249 -5.68 -2.02 -10.37
N ILE A 250 -5.85 -1.70 -11.66
CA ILE A 250 -5.58 -2.65 -12.76
C ILE A 250 -4.08 -3.01 -12.82
N ALA A 251 -3.18 -2.03 -12.70
CA ALA A 251 -1.75 -2.28 -12.70
C ALA A 251 -1.31 -3.17 -11.52
N ALA A 252 -1.84 -2.93 -10.32
CA ALA A 252 -1.62 -3.75 -9.14
C ALA A 252 -2.18 -5.17 -9.32
N SER A 253 -3.35 -5.32 -9.93
CA SER A 253 -3.96 -6.63 -10.19
C SER A 253 -3.11 -7.49 -11.14
N ARG A 254 -2.53 -6.87 -12.18
CA ARG A 254 -1.55 -7.53 -13.08
C ARG A 254 -0.26 -7.94 -12.36
N MET A 255 0.13 -7.22 -11.32
CA MET A 255 1.25 -7.65 -10.49
C MET A 255 0.87 -8.84 -9.62
N LEU A 256 -0.34 -8.85 -9.05
CA LEU A 256 -0.85 -9.97 -8.25
C LEU A 256 -0.91 -11.28 -9.04
N GLU A 257 -1.32 -11.25 -10.31
CA GLU A 257 -1.31 -12.43 -11.19
C GLU A 257 0.07 -13.09 -11.29
N LYS A 258 1.15 -12.30 -11.22
CA LYS A 258 2.54 -12.80 -11.26
C LYS A 258 3.02 -13.39 -9.93
N LEU A 259 2.23 -13.25 -8.85
CA LEU A 259 2.55 -13.80 -7.53
C LEU A 259 2.02 -15.23 -7.35
N THR A 260 1.28 -15.73 -8.33
CA THR A 260 0.76 -17.09 -8.34
C THR A 260 1.91 -18.11 -8.29
N VAL A 261 1.83 -19.05 -7.36
CA VAL A 261 2.78 -20.15 -7.20
C VAL A 261 2.11 -21.47 -7.52
N SER A 262 2.89 -22.44 -7.99
CA SER A 262 2.45 -23.82 -8.10
C SER A 262 2.85 -24.60 -6.85
N ALA A 263 2.01 -25.56 -6.44
CA ALA A 263 2.33 -26.50 -5.39
C ALA A 263 3.64 -27.23 -5.74
N ARG A 264 4.59 -27.21 -4.81
CA ARG A 264 5.91 -27.82 -4.97
C ARG A 264 5.88 -29.26 -4.49
N ALA A 265 6.75 -30.08 -5.05
CA ALA A 265 6.90 -31.47 -4.63
C ALA A 265 7.33 -31.58 -3.15
N ASP A 266 8.05 -30.58 -2.63
CA ASP A 266 8.57 -30.54 -1.27
C ASP A 266 7.73 -29.71 -0.28
N ASP A 267 6.53 -29.25 -0.68
CA ASP A 267 5.65 -28.52 0.26
C ASP A 267 5.27 -29.42 1.47
N HIS A 268 5.15 -30.73 1.27
CA HIS A 268 4.91 -31.69 2.36
C HIS A 268 6.07 -31.72 3.37
N GLU A 269 7.32 -31.72 2.90
CA GLU A 269 8.53 -31.64 3.75
C GLU A 269 8.53 -30.33 4.56
N ALA A 270 8.02 -29.23 3.98
CA ALA A 270 7.89 -27.95 4.67
C ALA A 270 6.88 -28.01 5.84
N TYR A 271 5.75 -28.68 5.64
CA TYR A 271 4.77 -28.90 6.72
C TYR A 271 5.28 -29.87 7.78
N ASP A 272 6.02 -30.90 7.41
CA ASP A 272 6.69 -31.80 8.36
C ASP A 272 7.75 -31.07 9.19
N ALA A 273 8.42 -30.07 8.62
CA ALA A 273 9.30 -29.18 9.37
C ALA A 273 8.53 -28.40 10.45
N LEU A 274 7.32 -27.88 10.18
CA LEU A 274 6.49 -27.25 11.20
C LEU A 274 6.16 -28.20 12.35
N VAL A 275 5.77 -29.44 12.04
CA VAL A 275 5.46 -30.47 13.02
C VAL A 275 6.70 -30.82 13.86
N THR A 276 7.86 -30.88 13.23
CA THR A 276 9.15 -31.12 13.92
C THR A 276 9.49 -29.97 14.87
N LEU A 277 9.23 -28.73 14.48
CA LEU A 277 9.54 -27.55 15.28
C LEU A 277 8.59 -27.38 16.48
N ALA A 278 7.30 -27.69 16.33
CA ALA A 278 6.29 -27.50 17.37
C ALA A 278 5.30 -28.68 17.49
N PRO A 279 5.78 -29.91 17.80
CA PRO A 279 4.94 -31.10 17.84
C PRO A 279 3.85 -31.00 18.91
N GLU A 280 4.14 -30.40 20.06
CA GLU A 280 3.17 -30.28 21.16
C GLU A 280 1.99 -29.36 20.79
N PHE A 281 2.27 -28.32 20.01
CA PHE A 281 1.29 -27.34 19.54
C PHE A 281 0.47 -27.89 18.36
N LEU A 282 1.10 -28.62 17.44
CA LEU A 282 0.46 -29.11 16.23
C LEU A 282 -0.18 -30.50 16.37
N LYS A 283 0.04 -31.21 17.48
CA LYS A 283 -0.43 -32.61 17.69
C LYS A 283 -1.89 -32.85 17.35
N GLU A 284 -2.79 -31.89 17.59
CA GLU A 284 -4.22 -32.05 17.33
C GLU A 284 -4.58 -32.00 15.83
N TYR A 285 -3.66 -31.51 15.01
CA TYR A 285 -3.79 -31.39 13.57
C TYR A 285 -2.97 -32.44 12.80
N VAL A 286 -2.11 -33.19 13.49
CA VAL A 286 -1.28 -34.24 12.89
C VAL A 286 -2.04 -35.55 12.80
N ARG A 287 -1.93 -36.21 11.65
CA ARG A 287 -2.43 -37.55 11.35
C ARG A 287 -1.24 -38.50 11.09
N ARG A 288 -1.53 -39.75 10.73
CA ARG A 288 -0.47 -40.74 10.41
C ARG A 288 0.38 -40.33 9.19
N ASP A 289 -0.20 -39.54 8.30
CA ASP A 289 0.37 -39.08 7.02
C ASP A 289 0.91 -37.65 7.07
N GLY A 290 1.02 -37.04 8.26
CA GLY A 290 1.56 -35.69 8.44
C GLY A 290 0.50 -34.68 8.90
N LEU A 291 0.78 -33.39 8.69
CA LEU A 291 -0.10 -32.30 9.10
C LEU A 291 -1.37 -32.26 8.25
N SER A 292 -2.55 -32.24 8.88
CA SER A 292 -3.81 -31.92 8.22
C SER A 292 -3.89 -30.41 7.97
N ILE A 293 -3.37 -29.97 6.83
CA ILE A 293 -3.28 -28.55 6.41
C ILE A 293 -4.63 -27.86 6.53
N GLU A 294 -5.70 -28.45 5.99
CA GLU A 294 -7.05 -27.87 6.01
C GLU A 294 -7.58 -27.67 7.45
N ARG A 295 -7.35 -28.65 8.34
CA ARG A 295 -7.80 -28.57 9.73
C ARG A 295 -7.03 -27.50 10.50
N TYR A 296 -5.73 -27.42 10.27
CA TYR A 296 -4.89 -26.40 10.90
C TYR A 296 -5.22 -25.00 10.37
N TYR A 297 -5.36 -24.85 9.05
CA TYR A 297 -5.84 -23.64 8.41
C TYR A 297 -7.14 -23.13 9.03
N ARG A 298 -8.17 -23.99 9.15
CA ARG A 298 -9.45 -23.62 9.76
C ARG A 298 -9.27 -23.14 11.20
N HIS A 299 -8.40 -23.80 11.97
CA HIS A 299 -8.08 -23.36 13.31
C HIS A 299 -7.44 -21.97 13.33
N CYS A 300 -6.41 -21.73 12.52
CA CYS A 300 -5.73 -20.43 12.44
C CYS A 300 -6.69 -19.31 12.00
N TYR A 301 -7.55 -19.61 11.02
CA TYR A 301 -8.49 -18.67 10.46
C TYR A 301 -9.52 -18.16 11.49
N VAL A 302 -10.05 -19.08 12.31
CA VAL A 302 -10.99 -18.75 13.40
C VAL A 302 -10.28 -18.19 14.63
N SER A 303 -9.06 -18.66 14.90
CA SER A 303 -8.30 -18.30 16.11
C SER A 303 -7.52 -17.01 15.95
N ARG A 304 -8.22 -15.88 15.81
CA ARG A 304 -7.64 -14.53 15.74
C ARG A 304 -7.21 -13.97 17.10
N GLY A 305 -6.77 -14.82 18.03
CA GLY A 305 -6.43 -14.43 19.40
C GLY A 305 -5.16 -13.58 19.50
N ASP A 306 -5.04 -12.88 20.64
CA ASP A 306 -3.82 -12.17 21.04
C ASP A 306 -2.75 -13.11 21.60
N VAL A 307 -1.50 -12.64 21.53
CA VAL A 307 -0.35 -13.31 22.14
C VAL A 307 -0.42 -13.19 23.66
N ARG A 308 -0.32 -14.32 24.36
CA ARG A 308 -0.43 -14.37 25.82
C ARG A 308 0.75 -15.11 26.43
N ALA A 309 1.16 -14.70 27.62
CA ALA A 309 2.28 -15.32 28.36
C ALA A 309 2.10 -16.83 28.62
N ASP A 310 0.85 -17.27 28.82
CA ASP A 310 0.46 -18.67 29.08
C ASP A 310 0.30 -19.52 27.80
N ARG A 311 0.37 -18.90 26.62
CA ARG A 311 0.29 -19.56 25.32
C ARG A 311 1.53 -19.21 24.51
N PRO A 312 2.64 -19.94 24.72
CA PRO A 312 3.93 -19.55 24.20
C PRO A 312 4.05 -19.70 22.68
N THR A 313 3.18 -20.50 22.06
CA THR A 313 3.08 -20.66 20.60
C THR A 313 1.70 -20.22 20.14
N VAL A 314 1.68 -19.39 19.09
CA VAL A 314 0.45 -18.83 18.50
C VAL A 314 0.35 -19.18 17.02
N PRO A 315 -0.86 -19.47 16.51
CA PRO A 315 -1.07 -19.73 15.09
C PRO A 315 -0.87 -18.45 14.27
N ILE A 316 -0.35 -18.60 13.06
CA ILE A 316 -0.18 -17.53 12.08
C ILE A 316 -0.74 -18.01 10.74
N ILE A 317 -1.52 -17.13 10.11
CA ILE A 317 -2.08 -17.28 8.76
C ILE A 317 -1.91 -15.95 8.02
N GLY A 318 -1.46 -16.02 6.77
CA GLY A 318 -0.97 -14.85 6.04
C GLY A 318 0.48 -14.53 6.38
N SER A 319 1.08 -13.65 5.57
CA SER A 319 2.46 -13.21 5.70
C SER A 319 2.76 -12.63 7.08
N LEU A 320 4.00 -12.76 7.56
CA LEU A 320 4.47 -12.05 8.76
C LEU A 320 4.39 -10.52 8.60
N PHE A 321 4.25 -10.03 7.38
CA PHE A 321 4.21 -8.60 7.05
C PHE A 321 2.79 -8.02 6.97
N THR A 322 1.74 -8.79 7.26
CA THR A 322 0.42 -8.19 7.49
C THR A 322 0.46 -7.39 8.79
N GLN A 323 -0.37 -6.35 8.91
CA GLN A 323 -0.35 -5.50 10.11
C GLN A 323 -0.61 -6.30 11.39
N GLU A 324 -1.55 -7.24 11.32
CA GLU A 324 -1.91 -8.12 12.44
C GLU A 324 -0.77 -9.09 12.81
N ASN A 325 -0.15 -9.75 11.83
CA ASN A 325 0.92 -10.71 12.11
C ASN A 325 2.23 -10.04 12.50
N ALA A 326 2.54 -8.86 11.94
CA ALA A 326 3.69 -8.06 12.37
C ALA A 326 3.54 -7.65 13.85
N ARG A 327 2.33 -7.23 14.26
CA ARG A 327 2.03 -6.96 15.68
C ARG A 327 2.21 -8.21 16.54
N ARG A 328 1.62 -9.35 16.14
CA ARG A 328 1.77 -10.63 16.86
C ARG A 328 3.24 -11.03 17.01
N LEU A 329 4.04 -10.90 15.96
CA LEU A 329 5.46 -11.22 16.02
C LEU A 329 6.19 -10.31 17.00
N VAL A 330 5.91 -9.01 16.99
CA VAL A 330 6.47 -8.04 17.95
C VAL A 330 6.09 -8.38 19.40
N ASP A 331 4.88 -8.89 19.63
CA ASP A 331 4.43 -9.34 20.95
C ASP A 331 5.16 -10.64 21.37
N VAL A 332 5.28 -11.62 20.48
CA VAL A 332 6.06 -12.85 20.69
C VAL A 332 7.51 -12.53 21.02
N VAL A 333 8.15 -11.64 20.25
CA VAL A 333 9.49 -11.12 20.52
C VAL A 333 9.53 -10.55 21.94
N GLY A 334 8.60 -9.67 22.31
CA GLY A 334 8.56 -9.07 23.65
C GLY A 334 8.44 -10.07 24.81
N TYR A 335 7.67 -11.16 24.65
CA TYR A 335 7.64 -12.23 25.65
C TYR A 335 8.93 -13.05 25.68
N GLY A 336 9.50 -13.34 24.51
CA GLY A 336 10.77 -14.06 24.36
C GLY A 336 11.94 -13.34 24.99
N LEU A 337 12.11 -12.04 24.69
CA LEU A 337 13.19 -11.22 25.22
C LEU A 337 13.15 -11.13 26.76
N ARG A 338 11.95 -11.07 27.37
CA ARG A 338 11.81 -11.08 28.85
C ARG A 338 12.26 -12.38 29.51
N LYS A 339 12.29 -13.48 28.77
CA LYS A 339 12.74 -14.80 29.25
C LYS A 339 14.18 -15.11 28.85
N MET A 340 14.80 -14.21 28.09
CA MET A 340 16.16 -14.38 27.59
C MET A 340 17.14 -14.48 28.76
N LYS A 341 18.04 -15.47 28.70
CA LYS A 341 19.08 -15.71 29.72
C LYS A 341 20.46 -15.26 29.25
N ARG A 342 20.62 -15.00 27.96
CA ARG A 342 21.90 -14.66 27.31
C ARG A 342 21.65 -13.71 26.14
N PRO A 343 22.56 -12.76 25.88
CA PRO A 343 22.46 -11.88 24.72
C PRO A 343 22.35 -12.65 23.40
N VAL A 344 21.61 -12.07 22.45
CA VAL A 344 21.47 -12.60 21.08
C VAL A 344 22.41 -11.82 20.17
N GLY A 345 23.41 -12.48 19.57
CA GLY A 345 24.34 -11.85 18.63
C GLY A 345 23.82 -11.79 17.19
N ALA A 346 22.92 -12.70 16.80
CA ALA A 346 22.34 -12.73 15.46
C ALA A 346 20.87 -13.17 15.44
N MET A 347 20.10 -12.59 14.51
CA MET A 347 18.78 -13.06 14.13
C MET A 347 18.84 -13.61 12.70
N PHE A 348 18.42 -14.86 12.52
CA PHE A 348 18.45 -15.55 11.24
C PHE A 348 17.06 -15.60 10.62
N TRP A 349 16.97 -15.36 9.32
CA TRP A 349 15.72 -15.42 8.56
C TRP A 349 15.93 -16.22 7.27
N VAL A 350 15.37 -17.42 7.22
CA VAL A 350 15.28 -18.23 6.00
C VAL A 350 14.13 -17.70 5.16
N ALA A 351 14.46 -17.15 3.99
CA ALA A 351 13.48 -16.69 3.03
C ALA A 351 12.86 -17.87 2.26
N PRO A 352 11.53 -17.90 2.10
CA PRO A 352 10.89 -18.86 1.21
C PRO A 352 11.15 -18.48 -0.26
N ILE A 353 11.11 -19.46 -1.16
CA ILE A 353 11.20 -19.27 -2.60
C ILE A 353 9.83 -18.85 -3.15
N THR A 354 9.40 -17.64 -2.80
CA THR A 354 8.09 -17.09 -3.17
C THR A 354 8.26 -15.72 -3.85
N PRO A 355 7.57 -15.43 -4.97
CA PRO A 355 7.65 -14.14 -5.63
C PRO A 355 7.33 -12.99 -4.67
N MET A 356 8.03 -11.87 -4.79
CA MET A 356 7.81 -10.67 -3.97
C MET A 356 7.95 -10.87 -2.45
N TRP A 357 8.58 -11.96 -1.98
CA TRP A 357 8.81 -12.12 -0.54
C TRP A 357 9.63 -10.95 0.02
N GLY A 358 9.15 -10.37 1.12
CA GLY A 358 9.75 -9.20 1.74
C GLY A 358 9.62 -7.90 0.94
N GLY A 359 8.85 -7.88 -0.15
CA GLY A 359 8.60 -6.69 -0.98
C GLY A 359 7.66 -5.68 -0.35
N THR A 360 7.88 -5.31 0.91
CA THR A 360 7.13 -4.31 1.65
C THR A 360 8.03 -3.66 2.71
N THR A 361 7.86 -2.35 2.90
CA THR A 361 8.50 -1.54 3.94
C THR A 361 8.25 -2.08 5.35
N ILE A 362 7.16 -2.84 5.57
CA ILE A 362 6.88 -3.51 6.84
C ILE A 362 8.01 -4.48 7.22
N LEU A 363 8.67 -5.15 6.26
CA LEU A 363 9.84 -5.98 6.55
C LEU A 363 10.96 -5.15 7.18
N SER A 364 11.30 -4.02 6.57
CA SER A 364 12.37 -3.14 7.03
C SER A 364 12.05 -2.55 8.41
N GLU A 365 10.82 -2.06 8.61
CA GLU A 365 10.34 -1.53 9.89
C GLU A 365 10.32 -2.60 11.00
N LEU A 366 9.86 -3.81 10.68
CA LEU A 366 9.80 -4.95 11.60
C LEU A 366 11.20 -5.38 12.02
N LEU A 367 12.14 -5.46 11.08
CA LEU A 367 13.56 -5.72 11.35
C LEU A 367 14.14 -4.65 12.26
N GLU A 368 14.05 -3.37 11.89
CA GLU A 368 14.60 -2.25 12.67
C GLU A 368 14.01 -2.23 14.09
N ARG A 369 12.70 -2.44 14.24
CA ARG A 369 12.03 -2.48 15.55
C ARG A 369 12.46 -3.68 16.37
N THR A 370 12.60 -4.85 15.76
CA THR A 370 13.00 -6.09 16.44
C THR A 370 14.45 -6.03 16.90
N LEU A 371 15.36 -5.61 16.01
CA LEU A 371 16.79 -5.47 16.31
C LEU A 371 17.02 -4.43 17.41
N ARG A 372 16.34 -3.28 17.38
CA ARG A 372 16.41 -2.28 18.45
C ARG A 372 15.97 -2.82 19.81
N ARG A 373 14.90 -3.64 19.83
CA ARG A 373 14.43 -4.28 21.08
C ARG A 373 15.43 -5.31 21.60
N ILE A 374 16.00 -6.11 20.72
CA ILE A 374 17.02 -7.09 21.10
C ILE A 374 18.27 -6.38 21.63
N ASP A 375 18.76 -5.35 20.94
CA ASP A 375 19.92 -4.57 21.36
C ASP A 375 19.69 -3.94 22.75
N SER A 376 18.51 -3.36 22.99
CA SER A 376 18.14 -2.84 24.30
C SER A 376 18.18 -3.90 25.40
N GLU A 377 17.72 -5.12 25.12
CA GLU A 377 17.74 -6.21 26.11
C GLU A 377 19.17 -6.77 26.31
N ASN A 378 19.97 -6.87 25.25
CA ASN A 378 21.38 -7.25 25.32
C ASN A 378 22.19 -6.29 26.23
N GLN A 379 21.89 -4.99 26.17
CA GLN A 379 22.50 -3.98 27.04
C GLN A 379 22.16 -4.20 28.52
N ASN A 380 20.92 -4.61 28.84
CA ASN A 380 20.53 -4.99 30.21
C ASN A 380 21.31 -6.20 30.72
N LEU A 381 21.68 -7.12 29.82
CA LEU A 381 22.50 -8.29 30.11
C LEU A 381 24.01 -8.01 30.11
N LEU A 382 24.42 -6.73 30.18
CA LEU A 382 25.80 -6.25 30.35
C LEU A 382 26.77 -6.66 29.21
N LYS A 383 26.28 -6.89 27.98
CA LYS A 383 27.13 -7.01 26.79
C LYS A 383 26.70 -6.04 25.70
N ARG A 384 27.63 -5.18 25.26
CA ARG A 384 27.50 -4.42 24.01
C ARG A 384 27.90 -5.34 22.86
N GLN A 385 26.95 -6.06 22.30
CA GLN A 385 27.13 -6.77 21.04
C GLN A 385 26.12 -6.23 20.02
N PRO A 386 26.57 -5.61 18.92
CA PRO A 386 25.66 -5.20 17.87
C PRO A 386 25.02 -6.45 17.27
N ILE A 387 23.69 -6.53 17.35
CA ILE A 387 22.96 -7.63 16.75
C ILE A 387 22.99 -7.54 15.22
N ARG A 388 23.25 -8.67 14.55
CA ARG A 388 23.16 -8.78 13.09
C ARG A 388 21.85 -9.43 12.67
N SER A 389 21.22 -8.91 11.62
CA SER A 389 20.17 -9.65 10.90
C SER A 389 20.78 -10.39 9.71
N VAL A 390 20.56 -11.70 9.63
CA VAL A 390 21.14 -12.58 8.62
C VAL A 390 20.03 -13.19 7.77
N LEU A 391 20.02 -12.86 6.48
CA LEU A 391 19.17 -13.47 5.48
C LEU A 391 19.79 -14.77 4.97
N LEU A 392 19.03 -15.86 5.01
CA LEU A 392 19.41 -17.15 4.44
C LEU A 392 18.51 -17.44 3.24
N SER A 393 19.10 -17.64 2.07
CA SER A 393 18.35 -17.89 0.83
C SER A 393 19.02 -18.95 -0.05
N THR A 394 18.22 -19.77 -0.73
CA THR A 394 18.72 -20.77 -1.70
C THR A 394 18.88 -20.18 -3.10
N THR A 395 18.26 -19.03 -3.36
CA THR A 395 18.39 -18.28 -4.62
C THR A 395 18.97 -16.90 -4.34
N ARG A 396 19.42 -16.21 -5.38
CA ARG A 396 19.80 -14.80 -5.23
C ARG A 396 18.58 -14.02 -4.70
N PRO A 397 18.70 -13.33 -3.55
CA PRO A 397 17.59 -12.55 -3.02
C PRO A 397 17.31 -11.35 -3.92
N GLU A 398 16.07 -10.87 -3.86
CA GLU A 398 15.68 -9.64 -4.53
C GLU A 398 16.38 -8.43 -3.90
N ARG A 399 16.54 -7.35 -4.68
CA ARG A 399 17.36 -6.20 -4.27
C ARG A 399 16.85 -5.50 -3.01
N TRP A 400 15.53 -5.42 -2.83
CA TRP A 400 14.90 -4.85 -1.64
C TRP A 400 15.11 -5.75 -0.42
N THR A 401 14.98 -7.08 -0.62
CA THR A 401 15.20 -8.06 0.44
C THR A 401 16.64 -8.01 0.92
N GLU A 402 17.60 -7.98 0.02
CA GLU A 402 19.02 -7.86 0.38
C GLU A 402 19.32 -6.56 1.15
N GLU A 403 18.70 -5.44 0.77
CA GLU A 403 18.86 -4.15 1.44
C GLU A 403 18.30 -4.13 2.87
N ALA A 404 17.29 -4.94 3.17
CA ALA A 404 16.68 -4.97 4.50
C ALA A 404 17.57 -5.62 5.56
N PHE A 405 18.50 -6.49 5.18
CA PHE A 405 19.31 -7.27 6.11
C PHE A 405 20.76 -6.79 6.15
N SER A 406 21.37 -6.81 7.34
CA SER A 406 22.80 -6.53 7.51
C SER A 406 23.71 -7.50 6.77
N TRP A 407 23.28 -8.76 6.59
CA TRP A 407 24.07 -9.80 5.93
C TRP A 407 23.17 -10.76 5.15
N SER A 408 23.67 -11.28 4.03
CA SER A 408 22.99 -12.29 3.23
C SER A 408 23.91 -13.49 2.98
N CYS A 409 23.38 -14.68 3.15
CA CYS A 409 24.04 -15.94 2.90
C CYS A 409 23.24 -16.73 1.86
N ILE A 410 23.88 -17.04 0.74
CA ILE A 410 23.27 -17.80 -0.35
C ILE A 410 23.86 -19.20 -0.36
N ALA A 411 23.00 -20.20 -0.17
CA ALA A 411 23.40 -21.60 -0.22
C ALA A 411 23.53 -22.12 -1.65
N GLU A 412 24.38 -23.13 -1.83
CA GLU A 412 24.39 -23.93 -3.07
C GLU A 412 23.36 -25.05 -2.98
N GLY A 413 22.31 -24.92 -3.79
CA GLY A 413 21.23 -25.89 -3.85
C GLY A 413 20.25 -25.82 -2.68
N ARG A 414 19.34 -26.80 -2.63
CA ARG A 414 18.25 -26.83 -1.66
C ARG A 414 18.73 -27.25 -0.28
N VAL A 415 18.66 -26.36 0.71
CA VAL A 415 19.05 -26.64 2.11
C VAL A 415 17.85 -27.02 2.97
N LEU A 416 16.76 -26.25 2.84
CA LEU A 416 15.46 -26.49 3.44
C LEU A 416 14.39 -26.50 2.31
N PRO A 417 13.18 -27.03 2.57
CA PRO A 417 12.08 -27.02 1.60
C PRO A 417 11.78 -25.62 1.07
N GLY A 418 11.49 -25.50 -0.23
CA GLY A 418 11.41 -24.19 -0.88
C GLY A 418 10.30 -23.28 -0.35
N GLY A 419 9.21 -23.84 0.18
CA GLY A 419 8.11 -23.07 0.77
C GLY A 419 8.34 -22.64 2.23
N LEU A 420 9.39 -23.11 2.91
CA LEU A 420 9.58 -22.85 4.34
C LEU A 420 10.21 -21.47 4.58
N GLU A 421 9.51 -20.63 5.32
CA GLU A 421 10.04 -19.43 5.96
C GLU A 421 10.33 -19.75 7.44
N LEU A 422 11.51 -19.37 7.92
CA LEU A 422 11.90 -19.61 9.31
C LEU A 422 12.68 -18.40 9.85
N VAL A 423 12.19 -17.81 10.95
CA VAL A 423 12.86 -16.74 11.70
C VAL A 423 13.30 -17.30 13.04
N VAL A 424 14.55 -17.09 13.41
CA VAL A 424 15.11 -17.53 14.69
C VAL A 424 16.01 -16.46 15.28
N ALA A 425 15.70 -16.04 16.50
CA ALA A 425 16.65 -15.39 17.39
C ALA A 425 16.97 -16.41 18.51
N PRO A 426 18.17 -17.05 18.50
CA PRO A 426 18.51 -18.11 19.43
C PRO A 426 18.25 -17.72 20.89
N GLY A 427 17.52 -18.56 21.62
CA GLY A 427 17.16 -18.31 23.02
C GLY A 427 16.10 -17.23 23.27
N ALA A 428 15.54 -16.60 22.23
CA ALA A 428 14.53 -15.54 22.36
C ALA A 428 13.19 -15.92 21.73
N PHE A 429 13.13 -16.13 20.41
CA PHE A 429 11.90 -16.45 19.71
C PHE A 429 12.16 -17.18 18.39
N ALA A 430 11.12 -17.83 17.87
CA ALA A 430 11.11 -18.41 16.55
C ALA A 430 9.73 -18.21 15.87
N ALA A 431 9.72 -18.09 14.55
CA ALA A 431 8.50 -18.15 13.75
C ALA A 431 8.75 -18.99 12.51
N ALA A 432 7.78 -19.82 12.12
CA ALA A 432 7.90 -20.70 10.98
C ALA A 432 6.59 -20.71 10.19
N LEU A 433 6.66 -20.48 8.87
CA LEU A 433 5.52 -20.48 7.96
C LEU A 433 5.82 -21.32 6.72
N VAL A 434 4.80 -21.95 6.16
CA VAL A 434 4.87 -22.60 4.85
C VAL A 434 4.09 -21.78 3.83
N HIS A 435 4.79 -21.37 2.77
CA HIS A 435 4.26 -20.60 1.64
C HIS A 435 3.88 -21.52 0.49
N ALA A 436 2.68 -22.07 0.55
CA ALA A 436 2.13 -22.96 -0.46
C ALA A 436 0.65 -22.66 -0.73
N PRO A 437 0.11 -22.95 -1.93
CA PRO A 437 -1.34 -22.88 -2.15
C PRO A 437 -2.04 -23.98 -1.33
N ILE A 438 -3.25 -23.71 -0.84
CA ILE A 438 -4.03 -24.66 -0.03
C ILE A 438 -5.20 -25.19 -0.84
N GLY A 439 -5.29 -26.51 -0.96
CA GLY A 439 -6.40 -27.20 -1.61
C GLY A 439 -6.42 -27.11 -3.14
N ILE A 440 -5.45 -26.42 -3.76
CA ILE A 440 -5.34 -26.27 -5.22
C ILE A 440 -3.88 -26.40 -5.68
N GLN A 441 -3.68 -26.73 -6.95
CA GLN A 441 -2.34 -26.98 -7.52
C GLN A 441 -1.59 -25.69 -7.90
N SER A 442 -2.31 -24.60 -8.16
CA SER A 442 -1.74 -23.30 -8.49
C SER A 442 -2.63 -22.18 -7.97
N GLY A 443 -2.04 -21.18 -7.33
CA GLY A 443 -2.75 -20.06 -6.71
C GLY A 443 -1.80 -19.16 -5.93
N LEU A 444 -2.34 -18.19 -5.21
CA LEU A 444 -1.54 -17.44 -4.24
C LEU A 444 -1.06 -18.35 -3.13
N ALA A 445 0.18 -18.15 -2.70
CA ALA A 445 0.71 -18.79 -1.51
C ALA A 445 -0.13 -18.35 -0.30
N VAL A 446 -0.44 -19.28 0.58
CA VAL A 446 -1.16 -19.02 1.83
C VAL A 446 -0.19 -19.31 2.97
N PRO A 447 0.58 -18.31 3.45
CA PRO A 447 1.53 -18.55 4.50
C PRO A 447 0.80 -19.08 5.73
N LEU A 448 1.18 -20.26 6.20
CA LEU A 448 0.53 -20.95 7.31
C LEU A 448 1.57 -21.52 8.25
N GLY A 449 1.45 -21.25 9.55
CA GLY A 449 2.38 -21.76 10.53
C GLY A 449 2.18 -21.12 11.90
N PHE A 450 3.25 -20.78 12.59
CA PHE A 450 3.18 -20.27 13.96
C PHE A 450 4.30 -19.28 14.28
N ALA A 451 4.13 -18.54 15.37
CA ALA A 451 5.19 -17.81 16.06
C ALA A 451 5.26 -18.28 17.52
N SER A 452 6.45 -18.32 18.10
CA SER A 452 6.67 -18.93 19.41
C SER A 452 7.78 -18.25 20.21
N PHE A 453 7.56 -18.15 21.51
CA PHE A 453 8.57 -17.89 22.54
C PHE A 453 8.76 -19.09 23.49
N ASP A 454 8.32 -20.29 23.09
CA ASP A 454 8.56 -21.54 23.82
C ASP A 454 10.03 -21.99 23.67
N GLU A 455 10.71 -22.26 24.78
CA GLU A 455 12.13 -22.63 24.80
C GLU A 455 12.42 -23.89 23.95
N HIS A 456 11.51 -24.87 23.90
CA HIS A 456 11.72 -26.11 23.12
C HIS A 456 11.55 -25.85 21.62
N VAL A 457 10.58 -25.02 21.24
CA VAL A 457 10.38 -24.64 19.83
C VAL A 457 11.59 -23.85 19.32
N ILE A 458 12.07 -22.90 20.12
CA ILE A 458 13.26 -22.11 19.78
C ILE A 458 14.48 -23.03 19.65
N ALA A 459 14.70 -23.93 20.61
CA ALA A 459 15.84 -24.86 20.57
C ALA A 459 15.83 -25.76 19.33
N ARG A 460 14.65 -26.29 18.94
CA ARG A 460 14.51 -27.10 17.71
C ARG A 460 14.74 -26.27 16.45
N ALA A 461 14.28 -25.02 16.42
CA ALA A 461 14.51 -24.11 15.30
C ALA A 461 16.00 -23.74 15.16
N THR A 462 16.67 -23.43 16.27
CA THR A 462 18.11 -23.17 16.31
C THR A 462 18.91 -24.40 15.88
N ALA A 463 18.57 -25.59 16.38
CA ALA A 463 19.23 -26.84 15.99
C ALA A 463 19.05 -27.15 14.48
N MET A 464 17.85 -26.94 13.94
CA MET A 464 17.58 -27.12 12.50
C MET A 464 18.48 -26.23 11.63
N LEU A 465 18.73 -24.98 12.03
CA LEU A 465 19.66 -24.09 11.32
C LEU A 465 21.11 -24.50 11.53
N HIS A 466 21.49 -24.85 12.76
CA HIS A 466 22.85 -25.28 13.11
C HIS A 466 23.28 -26.51 12.28
N ASP A 467 22.42 -27.53 12.19
CA ASP A 467 22.67 -28.76 11.43
C ASP A 467 22.92 -28.51 9.93
N LYS A 468 22.54 -27.33 9.43
CA LYS A 468 22.69 -26.92 8.04
C LYS A 468 23.63 -25.73 7.86
N ALA A 469 24.29 -25.25 8.92
CA ALA A 469 25.03 -23.99 8.90
C ALA A 469 26.14 -23.94 7.85
N LEU A 470 26.88 -25.04 7.67
CA LEU A 470 27.91 -25.15 6.63
C LEU A 470 27.32 -25.08 5.21
N ARG A 471 26.12 -25.64 5.00
CA ARG A 471 25.44 -25.58 3.70
C ARG A 471 24.94 -24.17 3.39
N TRP A 472 24.61 -23.41 4.43
CA TRP A 472 24.30 -21.98 4.34
C TRP A 472 25.54 -21.10 4.19
N ARG A 473 26.75 -21.66 4.29
CA ARG A 473 28.02 -20.90 4.26
C ARG A 473 28.12 -19.84 5.36
N LEU A 474 27.59 -20.17 6.54
CA LEU A 474 27.77 -19.33 7.72
C LEU A 474 29.25 -19.34 8.13
N ASP A 475 29.75 -18.19 8.56
CA ASP A 475 31.08 -18.08 9.16
C ASP A 475 31.10 -18.66 10.58
N GLU A 476 32.29 -18.85 11.15
CA GLU A 476 32.46 -19.41 12.49
C GLU A 476 31.76 -18.58 13.58
N GLN A 477 31.66 -17.25 13.40
CA GLN A 477 30.97 -16.38 14.37
C GLN A 477 29.47 -16.67 14.36
N LEU A 478 28.84 -16.72 13.19
CA LEU A 478 27.41 -17.00 13.03
C LEU A 478 27.07 -18.44 13.42
N ILE A 479 27.97 -19.39 13.20
CA ILE A 479 27.80 -20.78 13.67
C ILE A 479 27.79 -20.82 15.20
N ALA A 480 28.70 -20.09 15.86
CA ALA A 480 28.77 -20.04 17.31
C ALA A 480 27.48 -19.47 17.94
N GLU A 481 26.83 -18.50 17.29
CA GLU A 481 25.52 -17.97 17.73
C GLU A 481 24.39 -19.02 17.70
N LEU A 482 24.53 -20.10 16.92
CA LEU A 482 23.56 -21.19 16.84
C LEU A 482 23.85 -22.35 17.81
N LEU A 483 24.95 -22.31 18.58
CA LEU A 483 25.28 -23.38 19.51
C LEU A 483 24.42 -23.30 20.79
N PRO A 484 23.87 -24.44 21.27
CA PRO A 484 23.22 -24.48 22.56
C PRO A 484 24.22 -24.18 23.67
N SER A 485 23.71 -23.55 24.73
CA SER A 485 24.49 -23.11 25.88
C SER A 485 25.16 -24.27 26.63
N GLY A 486 26.38 -24.66 26.24
CA GLY A 486 27.15 -25.71 26.93
C GLY A 486 28.34 -26.33 26.19
N SER A 487 28.64 -25.92 24.95
CA SER A 487 29.72 -26.51 24.14
C SER A 487 31.07 -25.78 24.20
N GLU A 488 31.23 -24.77 25.06
CA GLU A 488 32.55 -24.20 25.35
C GLU A 488 33.19 -24.95 26.54
N ASN A 489 34.34 -25.59 26.27
CA ASN A 489 35.30 -26.28 27.15
C ASN A 489 35.03 -27.75 27.56
N VAL A 490 35.39 -28.68 26.67
CA VAL A 490 35.90 -30.03 27.03
C VAL A 490 37.23 -30.34 26.32
N GLY A 491 38.02 -29.31 26.01
CA GLY A 491 39.22 -29.47 25.17
C GLY A 491 40.43 -28.70 25.66
N GLU A 492 40.76 -28.75 26.96
CA GLU A 492 42.12 -28.42 27.44
C GLU A 492 42.29 -28.81 28.93
N ARG A 493 42.19 -30.10 29.24
CA ARG A 493 42.79 -30.68 30.47
C ARG A 493 43.23 -32.12 30.23
N THR A 494 44.37 -32.25 29.55
CA THR A 494 45.30 -33.39 29.55
C THR A 494 46.61 -32.81 29.03
N GLU A 495 47.78 -32.97 29.61
CA GLU A 495 48.29 -33.52 30.86
C GLU A 495 49.71 -32.95 30.97
N THR A 496 50.23 -32.88 32.19
CA THR A 496 51.68 -32.76 32.47
C THR A 496 52.48 -33.90 31.87
#